data_AF-A0A4Q7SEX2-F1
#
_entry.id   AF-A0A4Q7SEX2-F1
#
_cell.length_a   1.000
_cell.length_b   1.000
_cell.length_c   1.000
_cell.angle_alpha   90.00
_cell.angle_beta   90.00
_cell.angle_gamma   90.00
#
_symmetry.space_group_name_H-M   'P 1'
#
loop_
_entity.id
_entity.type
_entity.pdbx_description
1 polymer ?
#
loop_
_entity_poly.entity_id
_entity_poly.type
_entity_poly.pdbx_seq_one_letter_code
_entity_poly.pdbx_strand_id
1 'polypeptide(L)'
;MAAVAFNIDEAYEPTAHEIEAAGNAARALSRVDSSRPIHLTVEGAGEDVISLPSGVFNSIVKMLVEIGNGHAVTVVPVQAELTTSQAADLLNMSRPHLIKLLERGDLPFRMVGTHRKLLGRDVLTYRSRMDAARHEALQEMADLDQEAGLFDDHTPLDRP
;
A
#
# COMPACT_ATOMS: atom_id res chain seq x y z
N MET A 1 -13.26 -21.10 7.59
CA MET A 1 -12.81 -19.79 8.11
C MET A 1 -13.59 -18.72 7.39
N ALA A 2 -14.23 -17.80 8.12
CA ALA A 2 -14.96 -16.70 7.50
C ALA A 2 -13.96 -15.78 6.80
N ALA A 3 -14.14 -15.56 5.50
CA ALA A 3 -13.39 -14.53 4.79
C ALA A 3 -13.75 -13.19 5.41
N VAL A 4 -12.78 -12.53 6.05
CA VAL A 4 -12.93 -11.14 6.47
C VAL A 4 -13.23 -10.35 5.19
N ALA A 5 -14.43 -9.79 5.10
CA ALA A 5 -14.83 -8.99 3.97
C ALA A 5 -13.96 -7.73 3.97
N PHE A 6 -13.20 -7.52 2.90
CA PHE A 6 -12.49 -6.27 2.69
C PHE A 6 -13.51 -5.13 2.55
N ASN A 7 -13.46 -4.13 3.41
CA ASN A 7 -14.29 -2.95 3.28
C ASN A 7 -13.38 -1.71 3.27
N ILE A 8 -13.31 -1.04 2.11
CA ILE A 8 -12.44 0.14 1.97
C ILE A 8 -12.97 1.33 2.78
N ASP A 9 -14.29 1.34 3.03
CA ASP A 9 -14.97 2.34 3.87
C ASP A 9 -14.62 2.20 5.37
N GLU A 10 -13.95 1.11 5.76
CA GLU A 10 -13.43 0.89 7.11
C GLU A 10 -11.91 1.18 7.19
N ALA A 11 -11.35 1.88 6.20
CA ALA A 11 -9.97 2.35 6.28
C ALA A 11 -9.78 3.19 7.54
N TYR A 12 -8.67 2.94 8.24
CA TYR A 12 -8.32 3.72 9.41
C TYR A 12 -7.72 5.04 8.95
N GLU A 13 -8.46 6.12 9.16
CA GLU A 13 -8.09 7.50 8.87
C GLU A 13 -7.43 8.13 10.10
N PRO A 14 -6.11 8.42 10.05
CA PRO A 14 -5.40 8.90 11.23
C PRO A 14 -5.62 10.39 11.50
N THR A 15 -5.73 10.75 12.77
CA THR A 15 -5.74 12.14 13.24
C THR A 15 -4.34 12.76 13.16
N ALA A 16 -4.25 14.10 13.17
CA ALA A 16 -2.95 14.79 13.15
C ALA A 16 -1.99 14.33 14.26
N HIS A 17 -2.50 14.05 15.46
CA HIS A 17 -1.71 13.53 16.57
C HIS A 17 -1.21 12.10 16.29
N GLU A 18 -2.05 11.24 15.71
CA GLU A 18 -1.67 9.87 15.35
C GLU A 18 -0.64 9.84 14.21
N ILE A 19 -0.75 10.75 13.23
CA ILE A 19 0.25 10.92 12.17
C ILE A 19 1.62 11.23 12.77
N GLU A 20 1.69 12.21 13.67
CA GLU A 20 2.95 12.58 14.33
C GLU A 20 3.52 11.41 15.15
N ALA A 21 2.68 10.79 15.99
CA ALA A 21 3.07 9.67 16.84
C ALA A 21 3.56 8.47 16.01
N ALA A 22 2.84 8.11 14.94
CA ALA A 22 3.20 7.01 14.06
C ALA A 22 4.52 7.28 13.32
N GLY A 23 4.73 8.50 12.82
CA GLY A 23 5.98 8.89 12.18
C GLY A 23 7.18 8.80 13.15
N ASN A 24 7.01 9.23 14.39
CA ASN A 24 8.03 9.09 15.43
C ASN A 24 8.31 7.61 15.76
N ALA A 25 7.26 6.81 15.94
CA ALA A 25 7.38 5.38 16.20
C ALA A 25 8.06 4.64 15.04
N ALA A 26 7.65 4.89 13.80
CA ALA A 26 8.24 4.29 12.60
C ALA A 26 9.75 4.55 12.51
N ARG A 27 10.18 5.80 12.73
CA ARG A 27 11.61 6.17 12.75
C ARG A 27 12.37 5.45 13.86
N ALA A 28 11.80 5.34 15.07
CA ALA A 28 12.44 4.66 16.18
C ALA A 28 12.58 3.15 15.92
N LEU A 29 11.49 2.52 15.48
CA LEU A 29 11.41 1.07 15.25
C LEU A 29 12.20 0.62 14.02
N SER A 30 12.34 1.45 12.99
CA SER A 30 13.14 1.12 11.80
C SER A 30 14.64 0.95 12.09
N ARG A 31 15.13 1.46 13.23
CA ARG A 31 16.53 1.30 13.67
C ARG A 31 16.76 0.02 14.47
N VAL A 32 15.70 -0.68 14.85
CA VAL A 32 15.79 -1.90 15.65
C VAL A 32 16.24 -3.05 14.75
N ASP A 33 17.24 -3.81 15.21
CA ASP A 33 17.64 -5.04 14.52
C ASP A 33 16.52 -6.08 14.65
N SER A 34 15.77 -6.26 13.57
CA SER A 34 14.70 -7.25 13.47
C SER A 34 15.19 -8.61 12.97
N SER A 35 16.49 -8.93 13.02
CA SER A 35 17.00 -10.28 12.73
C SER A 35 16.56 -11.33 13.77
N ARG A 36 16.05 -10.89 14.92
CA ARG A 36 15.54 -11.72 16.02
C ARG A 36 14.11 -11.33 16.38
N PRO A 37 13.36 -12.20 17.08
CA PRO A 37 12.05 -11.84 17.61
C PRO A 37 12.11 -10.58 18.48
N ILE A 38 11.15 -9.67 18.28
CA ILE A 38 11.03 -8.43 19.04
C ILE A 38 10.08 -8.67 20.21
N HIS A 39 10.48 -8.26 21.40
CA HIS A 39 9.65 -8.33 22.59
C HIS A 39 8.99 -6.98 22.84
N LEU A 40 7.67 -6.95 22.81
CA LEU A 40 6.86 -5.76 23.13
C LEU A 40 6.27 -5.89 24.53
N THR A 41 6.27 -4.77 25.24
CA THR A 41 5.57 -4.59 26.50
C THR A 41 4.49 -3.55 26.31
N VAL A 42 3.29 -3.81 26.82
CA VAL A 42 2.15 -2.87 26.74
C VAL A 42 1.86 -2.36 28.15
N GLU A 43 1.84 -1.05 28.30
CA GLU A 43 1.48 -0.42 29.57
C GLU A 43 0.05 -0.82 29.97
N GLY A 44 -0.12 -1.29 31.20
CA GLY A 44 -1.42 -1.77 31.71
C GLY A 44 -1.75 -3.24 31.40
N ALA A 45 -0.93 -3.94 30.60
CA ALA A 45 -1.10 -5.38 30.34
C ALA A 45 -0.39 -6.29 31.37
N GLY A 46 0.17 -5.74 32.45
CA GLY A 46 0.95 -6.48 33.44
C GLY A 46 2.40 -6.72 32.99
N GLU A 47 3.03 -7.80 33.46
CA GLU A 47 4.39 -8.21 33.08
C GLU A 47 4.44 -9.06 31.79
N ASP A 48 3.32 -9.20 31.09
CA ASP A 48 3.24 -10.04 29.90
C ASP A 48 4.06 -9.45 28.74
N VAL A 49 5.08 -10.20 28.32
CA VAL A 49 5.94 -9.86 27.19
C VAL A 49 5.41 -10.53 25.92
N ILE A 50 4.98 -9.74 24.95
CA ILE A 50 4.51 -10.24 23.65
C ILE A 50 5.73 -10.41 22.73
N SER A 51 6.01 -11.64 22.31
CA SER A 51 7.06 -11.90 21.31
C SER A 51 6.48 -11.82 19.90
N LEU A 52 7.03 -10.93 19.07
CA LEU A 52 6.68 -10.78 17.66
C LEU A 52 7.79 -11.34 16.76
N PRO A 53 7.44 -12.23 15.81
CA PRO A 53 8.34 -12.58 14.72
C PRO A 53 8.71 -11.35 13.89
N SER A 54 9.93 -11.33 13.36
CA SER A 54 10.49 -10.25 12.55
C SER A 54 9.59 -9.80 11.41
N GLY A 55 8.95 -10.75 10.71
CA GLY A 55 8.06 -10.43 9.59
C GLY A 55 6.82 -9.64 10.02
N VAL A 56 6.24 -9.97 11.18
CA VAL A 56 5.07 -9.26 11.74
C VAL A 56 5.48 -7.87 12.18
N PHE A 57 6.60 -7.77 12.91
CA PHE A 57 7.17 -6.49 13.32
C PHE A 57 7.43 -5.56 12.13
N ASN A 58 8.10 -6.05 11.09
CA ASN A 58 8.38 -5.26 9.89
C ASN A 58 7.09 -4.83 9.16
N SER A 59 6.02 -5.62 9.23
CA SER A 59 4.72 -5.25 8.67
C SER A 59 4.07 -4.11 9.44
N ILE A 60 4.16 -4.13 10.77
CA ILE A 60 3.70 -3.04 11.64
C ILE A 60 4.50 -1.76 11.37
N VAL A 61 5.83 -1.85 11.23
CA VAL A 61 6.68 -0.69 10.92
C VAL A 61 6.26 -0.05 9.59
N LYS A 62 6.01 -0.86 8.55
CA LYS A 62 5.51 -0.35 7.27
C LYS A 62 4.15 0.36 7.40
N MET A 63 3.22 -0.22 8.16
CA MET A 63 1.93 0.41 8.44
C MET A 63 2.10 1.76 9.16
N LEU A 64 2.99 1.84 10.15
CA LEU A 64 3.29 3.09 10.86
C LEU A 64 3.91 4.15 9.94
N VAL A 65 4.71 3.76 8.94
CA VAL A 65 5.24 4.68 7.93
C VAL A 65 4.10 5.30 7.12
N GLU A 66 3.15 4.49 6.64
CA GLU A 66 1.99 4.99 5.89
C GLU A 66 1.13 5.94 6.72
N ILE A 67 0.82 5.56 7.97
CA ILE A 67 0.09 6.42 8.91
C ILE A 67 0.87 7.72 9.18
N GLY A 68 2.18 7.63 9.36
CA GLY A 68 3.06 8.78 9.58
C GLY A 68 3.16 9.74 8.40
N ASN A 69 2.81 9.28 7.19
CA ASN A 69 2.68 10.12 5.99
C ASN A 69 1.26 10.70 5.82
N GLY A 70 0.34 10.41 6.75
CA GLY A 70 -1.06 10.82 6.66
C GLY A 70 -1.90 10.00 5.69
N HIS A 71 -1.43 8.80 5.31
CA HIS A 71 -2.21 7.92 4.46
C HIS A 71 -3.19 7.08 5.30
N ALA A 72 -4.42 6.94 4.79
CA ALA A 72 -5.36 5.95 5.28
C ALA A 72 -4.81 4.53 5.07
N VAL A 73 -4.97 3.65 6.06
CA VAL A 73 -4.45 2.28 5.98
C VAL A 73 -5.55 1.24 6.17
N THR A 74 -5.46 0.16 5.42
CA THR A 74 -6.34 -1.01 5.52
C THR A 74 -5.53 -2.30 5.34
N VAL A 75 -5.96 -3.39 5.99
CA VAL A 75 -5.34 -4.71 5.85
C VAL A 75 -6.21 -5.59 4.96
N VAL A 76 -5.67 -5.97 3.80
CA VAL A 76 -6.35 -6.84 2.85
C VAL A 76 -5.76 -8.24 2.89
N PRO A 77 -6.52 -9.28 3.30
CA PRO A 77 -6.05 -10.66 3.22
C PRO A 77 -5.81 -11.05 1.77
N VAL A 78 -4.67 -11.68 1.47
CA VAL A 78 -4.32 -12.06 0.08
C VAL A 78 -5.28 -13.09 -0.52
N GLN A 79 -5.94 -13.88 0.33
CA GLN A 79 -6.96 -14.86 -0.07
C GLN A 79 -8.38 -14.27 -0.11
N ALA A 80 -8.54 -12.98 0.18
CA ALA A 80 -9.86 -12.34 0.11
C ALA A 80 -10.40 -12.35 -1.32
N GLU A 81 -11.72 -12.48 -1.43
CA GLU A 81 -12.42 -12.31 -2.69
C GLU A 81 -13.02 -10.93 -2.79
N LEU A 82 -12.54 -10.19 -3.77
CA LEU A 82 -12.92 -8.82 -4.03
C LEU A 82 -14.02 -8.78 -5.10
N THR A 83 -14.98 -7.90 -4.90
CA THR A 83 -15.89 -7.46 -5.95
C THR A 83 -15.15 -6.60 -6.98
N THR A 84 -15.76 -6.41 -8.14
CA THR A 84 -15.23 -5.46 -9.13
C THR A 84 -15.13 -4.03 -8.61
N SER A 85 -15.97 -3.62 -7.65
CA SER A 85 -15.87 -2.27 -7.08
C SER A 85 -14.63 -2.17 -6.20
N GLN A 86 -14.52 -3.06 -5.21
CA GLN A 86 -13.37 -3.13 -4.31
C GLN A 86 -12.02 -3.25 -5.05
N ALA A 87 -11.96 -4.07 -6.10
CA ALA A 87 -10.76 -4.21 -6.91
C ALA A 87 -10.47 -2.94 -7.73
N ALA A 88 -11.49 -2.24 -8.22
CA ALA A 88 -11.30 -0.99 -8.96
C ALA A 88 -10.78 0.12 -8.04
N ASP A 89 -11.31 0.20 -6.81
CA ASP A 89 -10.85 1.13 -5.79
C ASP A 89 -9.39 0.86 -5.42
N LEU A 90 -9.02 -0.41 -5.17
CA LEU A 90 -7.63 -0.79 -4.88
C LEU A 90 -6.64 -0.50 -6.01
N LEU A 91 -7.12 -0.51 -7.25
CA LEU A 91 -6.35 -0.24 -8.46
C LEU A 91 -6.42 1.24 -8.90
N ASN A 92 -7.08 2.11 -8.12
CA ASN A 92 -7.29 3.53 -8.43
C ASN A 92 -7.83 3.76 -9.85
N MET A 93 -8.83 2.98 -10.26
CA MET A 93 -9.43 3.08 -11.60
C MET A 93 -10.95 2.98 -11.52
N SER A 94 -11.63 3.39 -12.59
CA SER A 94 -13.09 3.24 -12.65
C SER A 94 -13.51 1.78 -12.81
N ARG A 95 -14.60 1.38 -12.14
CA ARG A 95 -15.17 0.04 -12.29
C ARG A 95 -15.46 -0.35 -13.75
N PRO A 96 -16.01 0.51 -14.63
CA PRO A 96 -16.16 0.18 -16.04
C PRO A 96 -14.84 -0.12 -16.76
N HIS A 97 -13.75 0.58 -16.40
CA HIS A 97 -12.44 0.30 -16.96
C HIS A 97 -11.93 -1.08 -16.52
N LEU A 98 -12.04 -1.40 -15.22
CA LEU A 98 -11.67 -2.72 -14.71
C LEU A 98 -12.45 -3.84 -15.41
N ILE A 99 -13.76 -3.68 -15.63
CA ILE A 99 -14.57 -4.69 -16.32
C ILE A 99 -14.04 -4.97 -17.73
N LYS A 100 -13.61 -3.93 -18.48
CA LYS A 100 -13.01 -4.11 -19.81
C LYS A 100 -11.69 -4.90 -19.75
N LEU A 101 -10.86 -4.68 -18.72
CA LEU A 101 -9.63 -5.45 -18.51
C LEU A 101 -9.93 -6.92 -18.21
N LEU A 102 -10.96 -7.19 -17.39
CA LEU A 102 -11.41 -8.55 -17.09
C LEU A 102 -11.92 -9.27 -18.34
N GLU A 103 -12.70 -8.58 -19.17
CA GLU A 103 -13.23 -9.15 -20.43
C GLU A 103 -12.14 -9.42 -21.47
N ARG A 104 -11.05 -8.64 -21.43
CA ARG A 104 -9.84 -8.89 -22.23
C ARG A 104 -8.95 -10.02 -21.69
N GLY A 105 -9.16 -10.45 -20.45
CA GLY A 105 -8.34 -11.48 -19.79
C GLY A 105 -7.05 -10.97 -19.15
N ASP A 106 -6.88 -9.65 -18.99
CA ASP A 106 -5.68 -9.06 -18.38
C ASP A 106 -5.54 -9.40 -16.89
N LEU A 107 -6.66 -9.72 -16.24
CA LEU A 107 -6.74 -10.04 -14.82
C LEU A 107 -7.73 -11.19 -14.61
N PRO A 108 -7.37 -12.24 -13.84
CA PRO A 108 -8.24 -13.38 -13.62
C PRO A 108 -9.42 -13.00 -12.73
N PHE A 109 -10.57 -13.58 -13.03
CA PHE A 109 -11.77 -13.50 -12.19
C PHE A 109 -12.54 -14.81 -12.26
N ARG A 110 -13.43 -15.02 -11.29
CA ARG A 110 -14.42 -16.09 -11.28
C ARG A 110 -15.83 -15.53 -11.20
N MET A 111 -16.80 -16.27 -11.72
CA MET A 111 -18.21 -15.94 -11.57
C MET A 111 -18.78 -16.57 -10.29
N VAL A 112 -19.54 -15.79 -9.53
CA VAL A 112 -20.36 -16.24 -8.40
C VAL A 112 -21.78 -15.75 -8.64
N GLY A 113 -22.64 -16.65 -9.12
CA GLY A 113 -23.93 -16.25 -9.68
C GLY A 113 -23.71 -15.28 -10.83
N THR A 114 -24.25 -14.06 -10.71
CA THR A 114 -24.14 -12.99 -11.70
C THR A 114 -22.98 -12.03 -11.46
N HIS A 115 -22.21 -12.21 -10.36
CA HIS A 115 -21.16 -11.29 -9.97
C HIS A 115 -19.77 -11.85 -10.26
N ARG A 116 -18.87 -10.97 -10.73
CA ARG A 116 -17.44 -11.27 -10.85
C ARG A 116 -16.75 -11.12 -9.50
N LYS A 117 -15.89 -12.07 -9.16
CA LYS A 117 -15.02 -12.07 -7.97
C LYS A 117 -13.57 -12.20 -8.40
N LEU A 118 -12.72 -11.40 -7.78
CA LEU A 118 -11.28 -11.36 -8.02
C LEU A 118 -10.55 -11.79 -6.76
N LEU A 119 -9.47 -12.55 -6.91
CA LEU A 119 -8.62 -12.91 -5.79
C LEU A 119 -7.72 -11.73 -5.44
N GLY A 120 -7.67 -11.35 -4.15
CA GLY A 120 -6.88 -10.21 -3.67
C GLY A 120 -5.42 -10.28 -4.10
N ARG A 121 -4.80 -11.46 -4.02
CA ARG A 121 -3.44 -11.71 -4.52
C ARG A 121 -3.25 -11.31 -6.00
N ASP A 122 -4.25 -11.57 -6.85
CA ASP A 122 -4.14 -11.35 -8.29
C ASP A 122 -4.27 -9.85 -8.58
N VAL A 123 -5.19 -9.18 -7.88
CA VAL A 123 -5.35 -7.70 -7.92
C VAL A 123 -4.08 -7.00 -7.46
N LEU A 124 -3.50 -7.41 -6.32
CA LEU A 124 -2.26 -6.83 -5.80
C LEU A 124 -1.08 -7.07 -6.74
N THR A 125 -0.97 -8.27 -7.32
CA THR A 125 0.07 -8.58 -8.31
C THR A 125 -0.06 -7.69 -9.55
N TYR A 126 -1.28 -7.45 -10.02
CA TYR A 126 -1.54 -6.56 -11.15
C TYR A 126 -1.17 -5.11 -10.82
N ARG A 127 -1.53 -4.62 -9.63
CA ARG A 127 -1.10 -3.29 -9.15
C ARG A 127 0.41 -3.14 -9.18
N SER A 128 1.16 -4.11 -8.66
CA SER A 128 2.63 -4.05 -8.68
C SER A 128 3.20 -3.96 -10.09
N ARG A 129 2.60 -4.65 -11.08
CA ARG A 129 3.00 -4.52 -12.49
C ARG A 129 2.71 -3.13 -13.05
N MET A 130 1.53 -2.57 -12.74
CA MET A 130 1.18 -1.20 -13.16
C MET A 130 2.12 -0.16 -12.56
N ASP A 131 2.45 -0.30 -11.27
CA ASP A 131 3.34 0.62 -10.58
C ASP A 131 4.77 0.55 -11.14
N ALA A 132 5.27 -0.66 -11.45
CA ALA A 132 6.56 -0.83 -12.11
C ALA A 132 6.59 -0.18 -13.51
N ALA A 133 5.57 -0.43 -14.34
CA ALA A 133 5.48 0.16 -15.67
C ALA A 133 5.37 1.70 -15.61
N ARG A 134 4.68 2.25 -14.60
CA ARG A 134 4.62 3.70 -14.39
C ARG A 134 5.99 4.29 -14.05
N HIS A 135 6.76 3.62 -13.18
CA HIS A 135 8.10 4.07 -12.84
C HIS A 135 9.04 4.01 -14.05
N GLU A 136 8.97 2.94 -14.84
CA GLU A 136 9.76 2.80 -16.07
C GLU A 136 9.47 3.92 -17.07
N ALA A 137 8.20 4.23 -17.31
CA ALA A 137 7.81 5.32 -18.20
C ALA A 137 8.28 6.70 -17.68
N LEU A 138 8.21 6.96 -16.37
CA LEU A 138 8.73 8.19 -15.78
C LEU A 138 10.24 8.30 -15.92
N GLN A 139 10.96 7.19 -15.77
CA GLN A 139 12.41 7.15 -15.97
C GLN A 139 12.77 7.43 -17.44
N GLU A 140 12.06 6.81 -18.39
CA GLU A 140 12.27 7.06 -19.82
C GLU A 140 12.03 8.54 -20.17
N MET A 141 11.00 9.17 -19.60
CA MET A 141 10.77 10.61 -19.79
C MET A 141 11.91 11.45 -19.21
N ALA A 142 12.41 11.12 -18.02
CA ALA A 142 13.53 11.84 -17.41
C ALA A 142 14.84 11.69 -18.21
N ASP A 143 15.11 10.50 -18.73
CA ASP A 143 16.27 10.22 -19.56
C ASP A 143 16.19 10.99 -20.90
N LEU A 144 15.01 11.01 -21.54
CA LEU A 144 14.77 11.79 -22.76
C LEU A 144 14.94 13.30 -22.53
N ASP A 145 14.46 13.82 -21.40
CA ASP A 145 14.62 15.24 -21.05
C ASP A 145 16.10 15.59 -20.78
N GLN A 146 16.86 14.66 -20.19
CA GLN A 146 18.30 14.80 -19.97
C GLN A 146 19.07 14.77 -21.31
N GLU A 147 18.74 13.83 -22.21
CA GLU A 147 19.33 13.76 -23.56
C GLU A 147 19.00 15.00 -24.40
N ALA A 148 17.80 15.56 -24.24
CA ALA A 148 17.38 16.78 -24.91
C ALA A 148 17.98 18.07 -24.31
N GLY A 149 18.75 17.97 -23.20
CA GLY A 149 19.35 19.12 -22.54
C GLY A 149 18.33 20.06 -21.89
N LEU A 150 17.13 19.57 -21.59
CA LEU A 150 16.05 20.37 -20.96
C LEU A 150 16.32 20.66 -19.47
N PHE A 151 17.31 19.98 -18.89
CA PHE A 151 17.84 20.22 -17.54
C PHE A 151 19.25 20.85 -17.57
N ASP A 152 19.46 21.89 -18.37
CA ASP A 152 20.59 22.81 -18.21
C ASP A 152 20.08 24.18 -17.73
N ASP A 153 20.66 24.65 -16.62
CA ASP A 153 20.50 25.98 -16.02
C ASP A 153 19.23 26.26 -15.18
N HIS A 154 19.20 25.73 -13.95
CA HIS A 154 18.57 26.49 -12.86
C HIS A 154 19.46 27.69 -12.53
N THR A 155 19.32 28.77 -13.31
CA THR A 155 19.54 30.11 -12.79
C THR A 155 18.61 30.22 -11.57
N PRO A 156 19.12 30.51 -10.35
CA PRO A 156 18.26 30.69 -9.19
C PRO A 156 17.19 31.72 -9.57
N LEU A 157 15.92 31.37 -9.36
CA LEU A 157 14.85 32.36 -9.38
C LEU A 157 15.15 33.33 -8.24
N ASP A 158 15.87 34.40 -8.57
CA ASP A 158 16.06 35.53 -7.67
C ASP A 158 14.67 36.13 -7.48
N ARG A 159 14.04 35.73 -6.37
CA ARG A 159 12.78 36.33 -5.94
C ARG A 159 13.12 37.66 -5.28
N PRO A 160 12.54 38.79 -5.74
CA PRO A 160 12.62 40.05 -5.02
C PRO A 160 11.89 39.98 -3.68
#